data_AF-A0A0F9ABW9-F1
#
_entry.id   AF-A0A0F9ABW9-F1
#
_cell.length_a   1.000
_cell.length_b   1.000
_cell.length_c   1.000
_cell.angle_alpha   90.00
_cell.angle_beta   90.00
_cell.angle_gamma   90.00
#
_symmetry.space_group_name_H-M   'P 1'
#
loop_
_entity.id
_entity.type
_entity.pdbx_description
1 polymer ?
#
loop_
_entity_poly.entity_id
_entity_poly.type
_entity_poly.pdbx_seq_one_letter_code
_entity_poly.pdbx_strand_id
1 'polypeptide(L)'
;VQQTLDASVYDVDTTSTPGRITLAYNQSWPSIRGEHHAVEIIFVTGYGDAATDVPDRIIAAIKLMAAHLYENREATSGFNVNELPLAVESLLSMDRVF
;
A
#
# COMPACT_ATOMS: atom_id res chain seq x y z
N VAL A 1 9.35 -6.28 -28.11
CA VAL A 1 10.11 -5.03 -27.84
C VAL A 1 9.31 -4.25 -26.82
N GLN A 2 9.95 -3.77 -25.75
CA GLN A 2 9.31 -2.91 -24.74
C GLN A 2 9.50 -1.45 -25.15
N GLN A 3 8.48 -0.61 -24.91
CA GLN A 3 8.55 0.82 -25.10
C GLN A 3 8.04 1.54 -23.85
N THR A 4 8.60 2.72 -23.59
CA THR A 4 8.12 3.60 -22.52
C THR A 4 7.06 4.53 -23.10
N LEU A 5 5.91 4.63 -22.45
CA LEU A 5 4.89 5.63 -22.80
C LEU A 5 5.35 7.01 -22.32
N ASP A 6 5.22 8.02 -23.17
CA ASP A 6 5.58 9.40 -22.85
C ASP A 6 4.68 9.97 -21.74
N ALA A 7 5.26 10.73 -20.81
CA ALA A 7 4.55 11.33 -19.69
C ALA A 7 3.51 12.38 -20.10
N SER A 8 3.56 12.90 -21.33
CA SER A 8 2.53 13.79 -21.87
C SER A 8 1.21 13.09 -22.23
N VAL A 9 1.20 11.74 -22.29
CA VAL A 9 0.02 10.96 -22.68
C VAL A 9 -0.90 10.69 -21.47
N TYR A 10 -0.35 10.66 -20.26
CA TYR A 10 -1.07 10.28 -19.05
C TYR A 10 -0.90 11.31 -17.94
N ASP A 11 -1.87 11.32 -17.03
CA ASP A 11 -1.85 12.07 -15.79
C ASP A 11 -1.90 11.08 -14.62
N VAL A 12 -1.22 11.41 -13.52
CA VAL A 12 -1.14 10.57 -12.33
C VAL A 12 -1.78 11.30 -11.16
N ASP A 13 -2.95 10.83 -10.74
CA ASP A 13 -3.59 11.28 -9.52
C ASP A 13 -3.00 10.53 -8.33
N THR A 14 -2.04 11.16 -7.66
CA THR A 14 -1.46 10.70 -6.40
C THR A 14 -2.17 11.27 -5.17
N THR A 15 -3.15 12.15 -5.36
CA THR A 15 -3.89 12.80 -4.27
C THR A 15 -5.08 11.97 -3.80
N SER A 16 -5.74 11.29 -4.74
CA SER A 16 -6.83 10.37 -4.44
C SER A 16 -6.30 9.05 -3.89
N THR A 17 -7.07 8.43 -3.00
CA THR A 17 -6.85 7.07 -2.54
C THR A 17 -8.04 6.20 -2.97
N PRO A 18 -7.84 5.17 -3.81
CA PRO A 18 -6.57 4.74 -4.42
C PRO A 18 -6.08 5.72 -5.49
N GLY A 19 -4.76 5.81 -5.65
CA GLY A 19 -4.12 6.58 -6.72
C GLY A 19 -4.44 5.98 -8.09
N ARG A 20 -4.51 6.83 -9.12
CA ARG A 20 -4.98 6.44 -10.46
C ARG A 20 -4.12 7.05 -11.55
N ILE A 21 -4.03 6.34 -12.67
CA ILE A 21 -3.44 6.86 -13.90
C ILE A 21 -4.58 7.03 -14.90
N THR A 22 -4.71 8.24 -15.46
CA THR A 22 -5.72 8.59 -16.46
C THR A 22 -5.06 9.15 -17.71
N LEU A 23 -5.80 9.26 -18.82
CA LEU A 23 -5.30 9.97 -19.99
C LEU A 23 -5.18 11.47 -19.67
N ALA A 24 -4.10 12.08 -20.15
CA ALA A 24 -4.00 13.52 -20.16
C ALA A 24 -5.03 14.12 -21.15
N TYR A 25 -5.28 15.43 -21.02
CA TYR A 25 -6.25 16.11 -21.86
C TYR A 25 -5.93 15.94 -23.35
N ASN A 26 -6.93 15.56 -24.14
CA ASN A 26 -6.84 15.37 -25.59
C ASN A 26 -5.81 14.30 -26.02
N GLN A 27 -5.63 13.26 -25.20
CA GLN A 27 -4.77 12.11 -25.49
C GLN A 27 -5.57 10.81 -25.66
N SER A 28 -4.93 9.79 -26.22
CA SER A 28 -5.50 8.44 -26.37
C SER A 28 -4.48 7.36 -26.02
N TRP A 29 -4.93 6.27 -25.42
CA TRP A 29 -4.05 5.13 -25.13
C TRP A 29 -3.51 4.52 -26.44
N PRO A 30 -2.25 4.09 -26.47
CA PRO A 30 -1.73 3.37 -27.62
C PRO A 30 -2.45 2.03 -27.79
N SER A 31 -2.57 1.58 -29.03
CA SER A 31 -3.08 0.24 -29.31
C SER A 31 -2.12 -0.81 -28.77
N ILE A 32 -2.64 -1.75 -27.98
CA ILE A 32 -1.89 -2.89 -27.45
C ILE A 32 -2.35 -4.19 -28.13
N ARG A 33 -1.49 -5.21 -28.17
CA ARG A 33 -1.78 -6.51 -28.81
C ARG A 33 -2.82 -7.36 -28.05
N GLY A 34 -3.32 -6.88 -26.91
CA GLY A 34 -4.30 -7.59 -26.08
C GLY A 34 -3.76 -8.90 -25.48
N GLU A 35 -2.44 -9.02 -25.34
CA GLU A 35 -1.78 -10.19 -24.76
C GLU A 35 -1.57 -10.02 -23.24
N HIS A 36 -1.33 -11.12 -22.53
CA HIS A 36 -0.96 -11.07 -21.11
C HIS A 36 0.29 -10.19 -20.93
N HIS A 37 0.26 -9.33 -19.88
CA HIS A 37 1.34 -8.38 -19.57
C HIS A 37 1.66 -7.39 -20.70
N ALA A 38 0.68 -7.01 -21.52
CA ALA A 38 0.87 -5.99 -22.55
C ALA A 38 1.19 -4.57 -22.01
N VAL A 39 0.97 -4.33 -20.71
CA VAL A 39 1.26 -3.06 -20.03
C VAL A 39 1.99 -3.35 -18.72
N GLU A 40 3.10 -2.66 -18.50
CA GLU A 40 3.89 -2.68 -17.26
C GLU A 40 3.91 -1.27 -16.67
N ILE A 41 3.69 -1.17 -15.35
CA ILE A 41 3.72 0.10 -14.61
C ILE A 41 4.77 -0.02 -13.52
N ILE A 42 5.83 0.76 -13.64
CA ILE A 42 6.91 0.84 -12.64
C ILE A 42 6.72 2.14 -11.88
N PHE A 43 6.50 2.05 -10.57
CA PHE A 43 6.28 3.21 -9.71
C PHE A 43 6.80 2.96 -8.30
N VAL A 44 7.11 4.05 -7.60
CA VAL A 44 7.48 4.04 -6.18
C VAL A 44 6.24 4.34 -5.36
N THR A 45 5.96 3.54 -4.34
CA THR A 45 4.81 3.69 -3.45
C THR A 45 5.25 3.62 -2.00
N GLY A 46 4.60 4.39 -1.13
CA GLY A 46 4.90 4.48 0.29
C GLY A 46 4.55 5.86 0.83
N TYR A 47 4.64 6.01 2.16
CA TYR A 47 4.40 7.28 2.84
C TYR A 47 5.56 8.27 2.66
N GLY A 48 6.79 7.77 2.55
CA GLY A 48 8.02 8.56 2.39
C GLY A 48 9.25 7.81 2.92
N ASP A 49 10.41 8.46 2.85
CA ASP A 49 11.69 7.87 3.29
C ASP A 49 11.88 7.98 4.81
N ALA A 50 11.21 8.92 5.48
CA ALA A 50 11.34 9.16 6.91
C ALA A 50 10.23 8.46 7.70
N ALA A 51 10.57 8.01 8.91
CA ALA A 51 9.58 7.44 9.84
C ALA A 51 8.45 8.44 10.19
N THR A 52 8.73 9.74 10.11
CA THR A 52 7.76 10.82 10.36
C THR A 52 6.72 10.97 9.25
N ASP A 53 6.94 10.38 8.08
CA ASP A 53 6.00 10.45 6.97
C ASP A 53 4.85 9.45 7.16
N VAL A 54 5.06 8.43 7.99
CA VAL A 54 4.08 7.39 8.30
C VAL A 54 3.09 7.90 9.35
N PRO A 55 1.76 7.75 9.17
CA PRO A 55 0.78 8.10 10.18
C PRO A 55 1.08 7.44 11.54
N ASP A 56 1.02 8.24 12.61
CA ASP A 56 1.32 7.80 13.98
C ASP A 56 0.56 6.55 14.42
N ARG A 57 -0.68 6.39 13.92
CA ARG A 57 -1.52 5.21 14.21
C ARG A 57 -0.93 3.92 13.66
N ILE A 58 -0.33 3.97 12.47
CA ILE A 58 0.33 2.82 11.86
C ILE A 58 1.62 2.51 12.62
N ILE A 59 2.38 3.54 13.00
CA ILE A 59 3.59 3.37 13.83
C ILE A 59 3.23 2.72 15.17
N ALA A 60 2.14 3.15 15.82
CA ALA A 60 1.65 2.58 17.06
C ALA A 60 1.25 1.11 16.89
N ALA A 61 0.53 0.78 15.82
CA ALA A 61 0.14 -0.60 15.49
C ALA A 61 1.37 -1.51 15.29
N ILE A 62 2.39 -1.04 14.57
CA ILE A 62 3.66 -1.76 14.37
C ILE A 62 4.35 -2.02 15.71
N LYS A 63 4.46 -1.01 16.59
CA LYS A 63 5.09 -1.15 17.90
C LYS A 63 4.36 -2.16 18.80
N LEU A 64 3.03 -2.12 18.82
CA LEU A 64 2.21 -3.06 19.58
C LEU A 64 2.42 -4.50 19.11
N MET A 65 2.40 -4.73 17.80
CA MET A 65 2.65 -6.05 17.21
C MET A 65 4.06 -6.54 17.50
N ALA A 66 5.07 -5.69 17.32
CA ALA A 66 6.46 -6.03 17.59
C ALA A 66 6.70 -6.38 19.07
N ALA A 67 6.10 -5.63 20.00
CA ALA A 67 6.18 -5.92 21.43
C ALA A 67 5.53 -7.26 21.76
N HIS A 68 4.34 -7.54 21.19
CA HIS A 68 3.67 -8.81 21.38
C HIS A 68 4.52 -10.00 20.93
N LEU A 69 5.11 -9.94 19.73
CA LEU A 69 5.98 -10.98 19.20
C LEU A 69 7.30 -11.13 19.99
N TYR A 70 7.82 -10.03 20.54
CA TYR A 70 9.04 -10.05 21.36
C TYR A 70 8.83 -10.79 22.69
N GLU A 71 7.69 -10.53 23.35
CA GLU A 71 7.31 -11.14 24.62
C GLU A 71 6.86 -12.60 24.45
N ASN A 72 6.15 -12.91 23.35
CA ASN A 72 5.58 -14.24 23.10
C ASN A 72 6.42 -14.99 22.05
N ARG A 73 7.54 -15.58 22.48
CA ARG A 73 8.49 -16.31 21.60
C ARG A 73 8.14 -17.78 21.36
N GLU A 74 6.99 -18.22 21.83
CA GLU A 74 6.50 -19.59 21.66
C GLU A 74 5.41 -19.62 20.59
N ALA A 75 5.40 -20.64 19.73
CA ALA A 75 4.40 -20.78 18.66
C ALA A 75 2.98 -21.05 19.20
N THR A 76 2.87 -21.52 20.44
CA THR A 76 1.61 -21.83 21.11
C THR A 76 1.75 -21.57 22.60
N SER A 77 0.93 -20.68 23.16
CA SER A 77 0.81 -20.52 24.60
C SER A 77 -0.12 -21.61 25.17
N GLY A 78 0.23 -22.21 26.31
CA GLY A 78 -0.65 -23.15 27.03
C GLY A 78 -1.90 -22.51 27.65
N PHE A 79 -2.02 -21.18 27.56
CA PHE A 79 -3.20 -20.41 27.96
C PHE A 79 -4.00 -20.05 26.72
N ASN A 80 -5.34 -20.05 26.83
CA ASN A 80 -6.21 -19.37 25.87
C ASN A 80 -5.86 -17.89 25.94
N VAL A 81 -4.97 -17.43 25.07
CA VAL A 81 -4.81 -16.01 24.79
C VAL A 81 -6.09 -15.65 24.07
N ASN A 82 -7.12 -15.31 24.84
CA ASN A 82 -8.22 -14.51 24.32
C ASN A 82 -7.53 -13.37 23.59
N GLU A 83 -7.84 -13.19 22.31
CA GLU A 83 -7.47 -12.01 21.57
C GLU A 83 -7.94 -10.82 22.42
N LEU A 84 -7.06 -10.28 23.28
CA LEU A 84 -7.20 -8.90 23.68
C LEU A 84 -7.36 -8.21 22.35
N PRO A 85 -8.44 -7.43 22.12
CA PRO A 85 -8.60 -6.72 20.87
C PRO A 85 -7.33 -5.90 20.71
N LEU A 86 -6.40 -6.41 19.91
CA LEU A 86 -5.14 -5.75 19.72
C LEU A 86 -5.58 -4.48 19.01
N ALA A 87 -5.45 -3.35 19.70
CA ALA A 87 -5.84 -2.05 19.15
C ALA A 87 -5.25 -1.82 17.76
N VAL A 88 -4.19 -2.57 17.40
CA VAL A 88 -3.70 -2.86 16.05
C VAL A 88 -4.80 -2.90 15.00
N GLU A 89 -5.82 -3.76 15.10
CA GLU A 89 -6.86 -3.84 14.07
C GLU A 89 -7.66 -2.55 13.95
N SER A 90 -8.03 -1.96 15.10
CA SER A 90 -8.74 -0.68 15.13
C SER A 90 -7.88 0.46 14.56
N LEU A 91 -6.59 0.48 14.85
CA LEU A 91 -5.62 1.48 14.37
C LEU A 91 -5.42 1.37 12.86
N LEU A 92 -5.31 0.15 12.34
CA LEU A 92 -5.12 -0.11 10.91
C LEU A 92 -6.42 0.02 10.10
N SER A 93 -7.58 -0.16 10.74
CA SER A 93 -8.89 -0.07 10.05
C SER A 93 -9.14 1.28 9.39
N MET A 94 -8.54 2.36 9.93
CA MET A 94 -8.73 3.72 9.43
C MET A 94 -8.00 3.98 8.11
N ASP A 95 -6.90 3.27 7.84
CA ASP A 95 -6.11 3.41 6.62
C ASP A 95 -6.39 2.27 5.62
N ARG A 96 -7.38 1.42 5.92
CA ARG A 96 -7.79 0.30 5.08
C ARG A 96 -8.65 0.81 3.91
N VAL A 97 -8.23 0.48 2.69
CA VAL A 97 -9.04 0.66 1.47
C VAL A 97 -9.95 -0.56 1.31
N PHE A 98 -11.24 -0.33 1.03
CA PHE A 98 -12.27 -1.36 0.83
C PHE A 98 -12.48 -1.70 -0.65
#